data_AF-I2AL85-F1
#
_entry.id   AF-I2AL85-F1
#
_cell.length_a   1.000
_cell.length_b   1.000
_cell.length_c   1.000
_cell.angle_alpha   90.00
_cell.angle_beta   90.00
_cell.angle_gamma   90.00
#
_symmetry.space_group_name_H-M   'P 1'
#
loop_
_entity.id
_entity.type
_entity.pdbx_description
1 polymer ?
#
loop_
_entity_poly.entity_id
_entity_poly.type
_entity_poly.pdbx_seq_one_letter_code
_entity_poly.pdbx_strand_id
1 'polypeptide(L)'
;MAVSLCVPPRAGELCAPVRFLVRRDSVVMELTARHRITSVEWDEDEHAVAMVVEITDPQTARPVDVRIDVVAVAGTDHSPAPGTIIGTITRDGRRYEVRGTYLGVVADEN
;
A
#
# COMPACT_ATOMS: atom_id res chain seq x y z
N MET A 1 -12.28 2.57 -2.33
CA MET A 1 -12.21 3.58 -1.25
C MET A 1 -10.76 4.01 -1.14
N ALA A 2 -10.48 5.31 -0.95
CA ALA A 2 -9.10 5.77 -0.85
C ALA A 2 -8.59 5.68 0.61
N VAL A 3 -7.35 5.24 0.80
CA VAL A 3 -6.75 4.95 2.10
C VAL A 3 -5.38 5.63 2.21
N SER A 4 -5.05 6.17 3.37
CA SER A 4 -3.71 6.68 3.68
C SER A 4 -3.14 5.90 4.87
N LEU A 5 -1.86 5.51 4.81
CA LEU A 5 -1.20 4.75 5.88
C LEU A 5 -0.47 5.64 6.88
N CYS A 6 -0.11 6.87 6.49
CA CYS A 6 0.56 7.85 7.35
C CYS A 6 -0.28 9.12 7.50
N VAL A 7 -0.18 10.07 6.57
CA VAL A 7 -0.98 11.31 6.56
C VAL A 7 -1.66 11.47 5.19
N PRO A 8 -2.95 11.84 5.12
CA PRO A 8 -3.56 12.16 3.83
C PRO A 8 -3.01 13.47 3.25
N PRO A 9 -2.99 13.64 1.91
CA PRO A 9 -2.68 14.91 1.28
C PRO A 9 -3.67 16.00 1.70
N ARG A 10 -3.19 17.24 1.79
CA ARG A 10 -4.04 18.42 2.06
C ARG A 10 -4.95 18.68 0.86
N ALA A 11 -6.07 19.36 1.11
CA ALA A 11 -6.94 19.80 0.03
C ALA A 11 -6.17 20.73 -0.93
N GLY A 12 -6.19 20.42 -2.23
CA GLY A 12 -5.47 21.17 -3.26
C GLY A 12 -3.96 20.92 -3.33
N GLU A 13 -3.41 20.00 -2.53
CA GLU A 13 -2.01 19.60 -2.62
C GLU A 13 -1.76 18.82 -3.91
N LEU A 14 -0.72 19.21 -4.67
CA LEU A 14 -0.35 18.52 -5.90
C LEU A 14 0.17 17.12 -5.57
N CYS A 15 -0.47 16.11 -6.14
CA CYS A 15 -0.07 14.72 -6.03
C CYS A 15 0.03 14.10 -7.42
N ALA A 16 1.01 13.22 -7.61
CA ALA A 16 1.17 12.43 -8.82
C ALA A 16 0.74 10.98 -8.56
N PRO A 17 -0.04 10.36 -9.47
CA PRO A 17 -0.35 8.94 -9.37
C PRO A 17 0.86 8.11 -9.77
N VAL A 18 1.27 7.19 -8.89
CA VAL A 18 2.35 6.23 -9.14
C VAL A 18 1.80 4.82 -8.97
N ARG A 19 2.10 3.95 -9.95
CA ARG A 19 1.71 2.54 -9.93
C ARG A 19 2.85 1.71 -9.37
N PHE A 20 2.58 1.00 -8.28
CA PHE A 20 3.50 0.05 -7.66
C PHE A 20 3.05 -1.38 -7.93
N LEU A 21 4.00 -2.26 -8.24
CA LEU A 21 3.75 -3.70 -8.38
C LEU A 21 4.26 -4.44 -7.15
N VAL A 22 3.34 -4.92 -6.32
CA VAL A 22 3.65 -5.75 -5.15
C VAL A 22 3.66 -7.21 -5.60
N ARG A 23 4.87 -7.70 -5.91
CA ARG A 23 5.12 -9.06 -6.44
C ARG A 23 5.26 -10.14 -5.35
N ARG A 24 5.33 -9.76 -4.08
CA ARG A 24 5.48 -10.67 -2.94
C ARG A 24 4.27 -10.53 -2.02
N ASP A 25 3.97 -11.59 -1.28
CA ASP A 25 2.87 -11.56 -0.32
C ASP A 25 3.16 -10.63 0.87
N SER A 26 4.41 -10.24 1.09
CA SER A 26 4.79 -9.18 2.02
C SER A 26 5.99 -8.40 1.47
N VAL A 27 5.91 -7.07 1.47
CA VAL A 27 6.99 -6.17 1.03
C VAL A 27 7.03 -4.92 1.89
N VAL A 28 8.24 -4.48 2.22
CA VAL A 28 8.49 -3.13 2.77
C VAL A 28 8.86 -2.22 1.60
N MET A 29 8.24 -1.04 1.54
CA MET A 29 8.49 -0.05 0.52
C MET A 29 8.36 1.36 1.09
N GLU A 30 8.99 2.31 0.42
CA GLU A 30 8.91 3.73 0.80
C GLU A 30 7.75 4.42 0.09
N LEU A 31 7.06 5.29 0.83
CA LEU A 31 6.11 6.26 0.29
C LEU A 31 6.42 7.64 0.87
N THR A 32 5.89 8.68 0.24
CA THR A 32 5.88 10.01 0.87
C THR A 32 4.96 10.01 2.09
N ALA A 33 5.34 10.74 3.15
CA ALA A 33 4.55 10.83 4.39
C ALA A 33 3.10 11.27 4.13
N ARG A 34 2.90 12.14 3.12
CA ARG A 34 1.58 12.48 2.59
C ARG A 34 1.33 11.68 1.32
N HIS A 35 0.38 10.75 1.38
CA HIS A 35 0.00 9.92 0.25
C HIS A 35 -1.45 9.45 0.36
N ARG A 36 -2.02 9.00 -0.75
CA ARG A 36 -3.34 8.40 -0.81
C ARG A 36 -3.34 7.23 -1.79
N ILE A 37 -3.59 6.03 -1.28
CA ILE A 37 -3.79 4.82 -2.08
C ILE A 37 -5.21 4.89 -2.65
N THR A 38 -5.34 4.89 -3.97
CA THR A 38 -6.62 5.10 -4.66
C THR A 38 -7.18 3.83 -5.27
N SER A 39 -6.32 2.86 -5.63
CA SER A 39 -6.75 1.54 -6.10
C SER A 39 -5.75 0.46 -5.70
N VAL A 40 -6.30 -0.76 -5.56
CA VAL A 40 -5.55 -2.02 -5.52
C VAL A 40 -6.28 -3.02 -6.40
N GLU A 41 -5.57 -3.66 -7.30
CA GLU A 41 -6.10 -4.68 -8.21
C GLU A 41 -5.07 -5.79 -8.42
N TRP A 42 -5.55 -6.99 -8.75
CA TRP A 42 -4.68 -8.05 -9.24
C TRP A 42 -4.42 -7.79 -10.72
N ASP A 43 -3.15 -7.69 -11.08
CA ASP A 43 -2.69 -7.56 -12.45
C ASP A 43 -2.30 -8.95 -12.96
N GLU A 44 -3.11 -9.49 -13.87
CA GLU A 44 -2.92 -10.82 -14.44
C GLU A 44 -1.68 -10.88 -15.34
N ASP A 45 -1.35 -9.80 -16.05
CA ASP A 45 -0.21 -9.75 -16.97
C ASP A 45 1.11 -9.67 -16.18
N GLU A 46 1.12 -8.89 -15.10
CA GLU A 46 2.30 -8.73 -14.24
C GLU A 46 2.41 -9.80 -13.15
N HIS A 47 1.35 -10.61 -12.96
CA HIS A 47 1.17 -11.56 -11.85
C HIS A 47 1.49 -10.92 -10.49
N ALA A 48 0.93 -9.74 -10.24
CA ALA A 48 1.24 -8.92 -9.07
C ALA A 48 0.04 -8.10 -8.61
N VAL A 49 0.06 -7.62 -7.37
CA VAL A 49 -0.90 -6.60 -6.95
C VAL A 49 -0.44 -5.26 -7.50
N ALA A 50 -1.24 -4.65 -8.37
CA ALA A 50 -1.06 -3.29 -8.82
C ALA A 50 -1.74 -2.34 -7.82
N MET A 51 -0.95 -1.48 -7.20
CA MET A 51 -1.41 -0.46 -6.26
C MET A 51 -1.15 0.92 -6.84
N VAL A 52 -2.20 1.73 -7.01
CA VAL A 52 -2.05 3.13 -7.43
C VAL A 52 -2.07 4.03 -6.22
N VAL A 53 -1.03 4.84 -6.08
CA VAL A 53 -0.84 5.75 -4.97
C VAL A 53 -0.62 7.16 -5.50
N GLU A 54 -1.48 8.09 -5.08
CA GLU A 54 -1.21 9.51 -5.18
C GLU A 54 -0.15 9.89 -4.14
N ILE A 55 1.04 10.29 -4.59
CA ILE A 55 2.13 10.73 -3.72
C ILE A 55 2.39 12.22 -3.91
N THR A 56 2.79 12.89 -2.83
CA THR A 56 3.31 14.26 -2.89
C THR A 56 4.70 14.27 -3.52
N ASP A 57 5.25 15.45 -3.82
CA ASP A 57 6.58 15.57 -4.43
C ASP A 57 7.66 14.88 -3.57
N PRO A 58 8.27 13.77 -4.03
CA PRO A 58 9.27 13.03 -3.25
C PRO A 58 10.54 13.83 -2.95
N GLN A 59 10.84 14.90 -3.69
CA GLN A 59 12.01 15.74 -3.44
C GLN A 59 11.85 16.63 -2.19
N THR A 60 10.61 16.89 -1.79
CA THR A 60 10.30 17.81 -0.68
C THR A 60 9.54 17.13 0.44
N ALA A 61 8.84 16.03 0.15
CA ALA A 61 8.13 15.25 1.13
C ALA A 61 9.08 14.30 1.88
N ARG A 62 8.85 14.18 3.19
CA ARG A 62 9.57 13.22 4.02
C ARG A 62 9.21 11.78 3.62
N PRO A 63 10.18 10.87 3.42
CA PRO A 63 9.89 9.46 3.16
C PRO A 63 9.47 8.72 4.43
N VAL A 64 8.61 7.72 4.26
CA VAL A 64 8.15 6.81 5.31
C VAL A 64 8.18 5.38 4.81
N ASP A 65 8.53 4.46 5.70
CA ASP A 65 8.44 3.03 5.44
C ASP A 65 7.03 2.52 5.70
N VAL A 66 6.51 1.74 4.74
CA VAL A 66 5.26 1.01 4.88
C VAL A 66 5.48 -0.45 4.52
N ARG A 67 4.80 -1.35 5.22
CA ARG A 67 4.67 -2.76 4.84
C ARG A 67 3.34 -2.99 4.15
N ILE A 68 3.36 -3.64 3.00
CA ILE A 68 2.18 -4.13 2.31
C ILE A 68 2.15 -5.65 2.40
N ASP A 69 1.05 -6.18 2.92
CA ASP A 69 0.80 -7.60 3.09
C ASP A 69 -0.41 -8.02 2.24
N VAL A 70 -0.31 -9.15 1.53
CA VAL A 70 -1.38 -9.77 0.73
C VAL A 70 -1.77 -11.07 1.43
N VAL A 71 -2.91 -11.05 2.12
CA VAL A 71 -3.32 -12.13 3.02
C VAL A 71 -4.55 -12.82 2.47
N ALA A 72 -4.52 -14.14 2.40
CA ALA A 72 -5.69 -14.93 1.99
C ALA A 72 -6.85 -14.70 2.97
N VAL A 73 -8.06 -14.48 2.46
CA VAL A 73 -9.27 -14.43 3.29
C VAL A 73 -9.66 -15.87 3.63
N ALA A 74 -8.98 -16.47 4.60
CA ALA A 74 -9.33 -17.80 5.12
C ALA A 74 -10.39 -17.68 6.23
N GLY A 75 -11.32 -18.63 6.28
CA GLY A 75 -12.34 -18.70 7.34
C GLY A 75 -11.70 -18.85 8.73
N THR A 76 -12.23 -18.05 9.68
CA THR A 76 -12.13 -18.04 11.16
C THR A 76 -10.84 -18.39 11.92
N ASP A 77 -9.84 -19.06 11.35
CA ASP A 77 -8.66 -19.58 12.07
C ASP A 77 -7.35 -18.88 11.74
N HIS A 78 -7.36 -17.84 10.91
CA HIS A 78 -6.18 -17.01 10.68
C HIS A 78 -6.25 -15.74 11.52
N SER A 79 -5.33 -15.61 12.48
CA SER A 79 -5.16 -14.34 13.19
C SER A 79 -4.91 -13.24 12.16
N PRO A 80 -5.70 -12.16 12.15
CA PRO A 80 -5.54 -11.12 11.15
C PRO A 80 -4.13 -10.55 11.26
N ALA A 81 -3.33 -10.60 10.19
CA ALA A 81 -2.09 -9.84 10.11
C ALA A 81 -2.38 -8.36 10.45
N PRO A 82 -1.65 -7.73 11.39
CA PRO A 82 -1.93 -6.36 11.78
C PRO A 82 -1.79 -5.41 10.57
N GLY A 83 -2.66 -4.41 10.50
CA GLY A 83 -2.61 -3.39 9.44
C GLY A 83 -3.97 -2.85 9.02
N THR A 84 -3.95 -1.73 8.32
CA THR A 84 -5.14 -1.10 7.70
C THR A 84 -5.49 -1.83 6.42
N ILE A 85 -6.74 -2.26 6.25
CA ILE A 85 -7.21 -2.82 4.99
C ILE A 85 -7.21 -1.73 3.92
N ILE A 86 -6.43 -1.93 2.85
CA ILE A 86 -6.36 -1.05 1.69
C ILE A 86 -7.44 -1.43 0.68
N GLY A 87 -7.66 -2.73 0.49
CA GLY A 87 -8.69 -3.27 -0.37
C GLY A 87 -8.65 -4.79 -0.46
N THR A 88 -9.42 -5.35 -1.39
CA THR A 88 -9.45 -6.79 -1.65
C THR A 88 -9.22 -7.06 -3.13
N ILE A 89 -8.48 -8.12 -3.42
CA ILE A 89 -8.23 -8.60 -4.79
C ILE A 89 -8.72 -10.04 -4.93
N THR A 90 -8.88 -10.47 -6.18
CA THR A 90 -9.07 -11.88 -6.52
C THR A 90 -7.87 -12.32 -7.35
N ARG A 91 -7.16 -13.34 -6.88
CA ARG A 91 -6.01 -13.97 -7.54
C ARG A 91 -6.32 -15.45 -7.67
N ASP A 92 -6.23 -16.00 -8.87
CA ASP A 92 -6.50 -17.43 -9.13
C ASP A 92 -7.86 -17.91 -8.60
N GLY A 93 -8.89 -17.05 -8.70
CA GLY A 93 -10.24 -17.31 -8.17
C GLY A 93 -10.36 -17.30 -6.64
N ARG A 94 -9.29 -16.97 -5.91
CA ARG A 94 -9.27 -16.85 -4.44
C ARG A 94 -9.23 -15.38 -4.03
N ARG A 95 -9.96 -15.04 -2.96
CA ARG A 95 -10.01 -13.67 -2.44
C ARG A 95 -8.89 -13.42 -1.44
N TYR A 96 -8.22 -12.29 -1.59
CA TYR A 96 -7.17 -11.80 -0.70
C TYR A 96 -7.51 -10.39 -0.21
N GLU A 97 -7.06 -10.08 0.99
CA GLU A 97 -7.00 -8.73 1.52
C GLU A 97 -5.60 -8.15 1.32
N VAL A 98 -5.55 -6.91 0.83
CA VAL A 98 -4.33 -6.12 0.78
C VAL A 98 -4.33 -5.20 1.99
N ARG A 99 -3.32 -5.35 2.86
CA ARG A 99 -3.20 -4.62 4.12
C ARG A 99 -1.92 -3.80 4.13
N GLY A 100 -2.00 -2.60 4.68
CA GLY A 100 -0.87 -1.69 4.84
C GLY A 100 -0.57 -1.39 6.29
N THR A 101 0.71 -1.34 6.64
CA THR A 101 1.18 -0.98 7.98
C THR A 101 2.23 0.12 7.85
N TYR A 102 2.02 1.26 8.52
CA TYR A 102 3.06 2.27 8.68
C TYR A 102 4.12 1.76 9.66
N LEU A 103 5.37 1.73 9.20
CA LEU A 103 6.51 1.25 10.00
C LEU A 103 7.28 2.38 10.66
N GLY A 104 7.20 3.58 10.11
CA GLY A 104 7.95 4.70 10.62
C GLY A 104 8.45 5.60 9.51
N VAL A 105 9.28 6.53 9.92
CA VAL A 105 10.03 7.42 9.03
C VAL A 105 11.32 6.70 8.66
N VAL A 106 11.74 6.82 7.41
CA VAL A 106 13.03 6.26 6.99
C VAL A 106 14.10 6.91 7.87
N ALA A 107 14.82 6.09 8.64
CA ALA A 107 15.96 6.56 9.40
C ALA A 107 17.10 6.74 8.40
N ASP A 108 17.57 7.98 8.21
CA ASP A 108 18.88 8.21 7.64
C ASP A 108 19.90 7.60 8.62
N GLU A 109 20.26 6.33 8.44
CA GLU A 109 21.44 5.75 9.09
C GLU A 109 22.66 6.41 8.44
N ASN A 110 23.21 7.41 9.14
CA ASN A 110 24.49 8.05 8.85
C ASN A 110 25.63 7.42 9.63
#